data_AF-A0A1G5ILD9-F1
#
_entry.id   AF-A0A1G5ILD9-F1
#
_cell.length_a   1.000
_cell.length_b   1.000
_cell.length_c   1.000
_cell.angle_alpha   90.00
_cell.angle_beta   90.00
_cell.angle_gamma   90.00
#
_symmetry.space_group_name_H-M   'P 1'
#
loop_
_entity.id
_entity.type
_entity.pdbx_description
1 polymer ?
#
loop_
_entity_poly.entity_id
_entity_poly.type
_entity_poly.pdbx_seq_one_letter_code
_entity_poly.pdbx_strand_id
1 'polypeptide(L)'
;MKPIEFLKHYRSNPDFYLPMIDHEKKPYPKKVPPYGDINIGWDCGAIGRRPYFVECWSGDHVTMVTFYISTLGIENYSVEALEKLLIVEASLYFPKVGYRKPGVAKLVDSYNNEFFLINIVVGIEDEDSVIVGPVIYPFSRLNELNGYSAEGET
;
A
#
# COMPACT_ATOMS: atom_id res chain seq x y z
N MET A 1 2.67 4.54 -15.57
CA MET A 1 1.27 4.08 -15.77
C MET A 1 0.48 4.52 -14.56
N LYS A 2 -0.75 5.02 -14.72
CA LYS A 2 -1.57 5.41 -13.56
C LYS A 2 -2.05 4.17 -12.79
N PRO A 3 -2.42 4.27 -11.51
CA PRO A 3 -2.74 3.08 -10.71
C PRO A 3 -3.95 2.31 -11.22
N ILE A 4 -5.00 3.02 -11.64
CA ILE A 4 -6.20 2.41 -12.22
C ILE A 4 -5.87 1.69 -13.54
N GLU A 5 -4.99 2.27 -14.36
CA GLU A 5 -4.52 1.64 -15.61
C GLU A 5 -3.72 0.38 -15.29
N PHE A 6 -2.88 0.43 -14.25
CA PHE A 6 -2.11 -0.71 -13.77
C PHE A 6 -3.02 -1.83 -13.27
N LEU A 7 -4.03 -1.54 -12.43
CA LEU A 7 -4.97 -2.57 -11.96
C LEU A 7 -5.69 -3.27 -13.12
N LYS A 8 -6.14 -2.51 -14.12
CA LYS A 8 -6.76 -3.07 -15.33
C LYS A 8 -5.80 -3.95 -16.10
N HIS A 9 -4.54 -3.52 -16.24
CA HIS A 9 -3.50 -4.27 -16.91
C HIS A 9 -3.14 -5.56 -16.16
N TYR A 10 -2.94 -5.49 -14.84
CA TYR A 10 -2.67 -6.63 -13.97
C TYR A 10 -3.77 -7.68 -14.07
N ARG A 11 -5.04 -7.27 -13.92
CA ARG A 11 -6.21 -8.17 -14.01
C ARG A 11 -6.35 -8.83 -15.37
N SER A 12 -5.92 -8.15 -16.44
CA SER A 12 -5.94 -8.69 -17.80
C SER A 12 -4.74 -9.60 -18.12
N ASN A 13 -3.70 -9.59 -17.27
CA ASN A 13 -2.43 -10.30 -17.52
C ASN A 13 -1.94 -11.02 -16.24
N PRO A 14 -2.74 -11.91 -15.62
CA PRO A 14 -2.40 -12.51 -14.33
C PRO A 14 -1.11 -13.35 -14.37
N ASP A 15 -0.81 -14.02 -15.48
CA ASP A 15 0.38 -14.88 -15.61
C ASP A 15 1.70 -14.08 -15.78
N PHE A 16 1.60 -12.79 -16.12
CA PHE A 16 2.77 -11.94 -16.29
C PHE A 16 3.35 -11.47 -14.96
N TYR A 17 2.50 -11.20 -13.96
CA TYR A 17 2.94 -10.63 -12.69
C TYR A 17 3.07 -11.68 -11.60
N LEU A 18 3.88 -11.37 -10.58
CA LEU A 18 3.75 -12.03 -9.29
C LEU A 18 2.40 -11.63 -8.65
N PRO A 19 1.90 -12.40 -7.67
CA PRO A 19 0.68 -12.04 -6.96
C PRO A 19 0.74 -10.64 -6.36
N MET A 20 -0.37 -9.92 -6.44
CA MET A 20 -0.63 -8.69 -5.71
C MET A 20 -1.62 -8.97 -4.59
N ILE A 21 -1.53 -8.24 -3.49
CA ILE A 21 -2.46 -8.38 -2.37
C ILE A 21 -3.90 -8.20 -2.87
N ASP A 22 -4.77 -9.13 -2.49
CA ASP A 22 -6.15 -9.10 -2.95
C ASP A 22 -6.92 -7.95 -2.29
N HIS A 23 -7.29 -6.97 -3.10
CA HIS A 23 -8.17 -5.86 -2.77
C HIS A 23 -9.39 -5.84 -3.70
N GLU A 24 -9.59 -6.88 -4.51
CA GLU A 24 -10.70 -6.96 -5.44
C GLU A 24 -11.99 -7.24 -4.69
N LYS A 25 -13.07 -6.51 -5.05
CA LYS A 25 -14.40 -6.67 -4.45
C LYS A 25 -14.39 -6.56 -2.91
N LYS A 26 -13.39 -5.90 -2.35
CA LYS A 26 -13.37 -5.50 -0.93
C LYS A 26 -13.81 -4.05 -0.85
N PRO A 27 -14.84 -3.72 -0.05
CA PRO A 27 -15.16 -2.34 0.26
C PRO A 27 -14.13 -1.80 1.25
N TYR A 28 -13.54 -0.65 0.94
CA TYR A 28 -12.70 0.08 1.87
C TYR A 28 -13.56 1.02 2.71
N PRO A 29 -13.70 0.76 4.03
CA PRO A 29 -14.56 1.58 4.88
C PRO A 29 -13.90 2.93 5.17
N LYS A 30 -14.72 3.97 5.38
CA LYS A 30 -14.28 5.30 5.82
C LYS A 30 -13.60 5.32 7.19
N LYS A 31 -13.81 4.29 8.01
CA LYS A 31 -13.24 4.14 9.36
C LYS A 31 -13.22 2.65 9.70
N VAL A 32 -12.17 2.19 10.39
CA VAL A 32 -12.08 0.82 10.92
C VAL A 32 -12.53 0.83 12.38
N PRO A 33 -13.74 0.34 12.72
CA PRO A 33 -14.15 0.20 14.11
C PRO A 33 -13.43 -0.99 14.76
N PRO A 34 -13.11 -0.95 16.07
CA PRO A 34 -13.25 0.18 17.00
C PRO A 34 -12.07 1.17 16.99
N TYR A 35 -10.98 0.86 16.28
CA TYR A 35 -9.68 1.52 16.37
C TYR A 35 -9.69 2.96 15.85
N GLY A 36 -10.62 3.26 14.96
CA GLY A 36 -10.82 4.60 14.43
C GLY A 36 -9.82 5.04 13.37
N ASP A 37 -8.87 4.16 13.02
CA ASP A 37 -8.00 4.30 11.86
C ASP A 37 -8.83 4.43 10.58
N ILE A 38 -8.38 5.33 9.71
CA ILE A 38 -9.01 5.62 8.43
C ILE A 38 -7.99 5.38 7.34
N ASN A 39 -8.31 4.49 6.40
CA ASN A 39 -7.60 4.45 5.14
C ASN A 39 -8.03 5.67 4.32
N ILE A 40 -7.14 6.64 4.17
CA ILE A 40 -7.41 7.90 3.46
C ILE A 40 -7.04 7.82 1.98
N GLY A 41 -6.38 6.75 1.54
CA GLY A 41 -6.09 6.56 0.13
C GLY A 41 -5.13 5.42 -0.18
N TRP A 42 -4.83 5.28 -1.47
CA TRP A 42 -4.08 4.16 -2.00
C TRP A 42 -3.30 4.55 -3.24
N ASP A 43 -2.34 3.71 -3.60
CA ASP A 43 -1.64 3.72 -4.88
C ASP A 43 -1.20 2.29 -5.22
N CYS A 44 -0.87 2.03 -6.48
CA CYS A 44 -0.32 0.74 -6.89
C CYS A 44 0.48 0.86 -8.19
N GLY A 45 1.38 -0.09 -8.37
CA GLY A 45 2.20 -0.20 -9.56
C GLY A 45 3.00 -1.49 -9.54
N ALA A 46 4.15 -1.52 -10.22
CA ALA A 46 5.03 -2.68 -10.20
C ALA A 46 6.50 -2.31 -10.19
N ILE A 47 7.28 -3.12 -9.48
CA ILE A 47 8.74 -3.16 -9.49
C ILE A 47 9.13 -4.34 -10.39
N GLY A 48 9.37 -4.04 -11.68
CA GLY A 48 9.51 -5.08 -12.70
C GLY A 48 8.23 -5.94 -12.81
N ARG A 49 8.34 -7.25 -12.50
CA ARG A 49 7.20 -8.19 -12.47
C ARG A 49 6.51 -8.30 -11.11
N ARG A 50 6.97 -7.57 -10.09
CA ARG A 50 6.41 -7.61 -8.72
C ARG A 50 5.47 -6.43 -8.51
N PRO A 51 4.14 -6.62 -8.50
CA PRO A 51 3.23 -5.56 -8.12
C PRO A 51 3.47 -5.09 -6.70
N TYR A 52 3.22 -3.80 -6.47
CA TYR A 52 3.03 -3.25 -5.14
C TYR A 52 1.63 -2.66 -5.04
N PHE A 53 1.05 -2.77 -3.85
CA PHE A 53 -0.09 -1.96 -3.44
C PHE A 53 0.35 -1.13 -2.24
N VAL A 54 -0.07 0.13 -2.15
CA VAL A 54 0.17 0.94 -0.98
C VAL A 54 -1.15 1.52 -0.48
N GLU A 55 -1.30 1.49 0.83
CA GLU A 55 -2.40 2.14 1.53
C GLU A 55 -1.83 3.30 2.34
N CYS A 56 -2.63 4.36 2.48
CA CYS A 56 -2.33 5.50 3.33
C CYS A 56 -3.36 5.53 4.45
N TRP A 57 -2.88 5.46 5.68
CA TRP A 57 -3.65 5.36 6.90
C TRP A 57 -3.47 6.60 7.75
N SER A 58 -4.54 7.05 8.38
CA SER A 58 -4.55 8.10 9.39
C SER A 58 -5.25 7.58 10.64
N GLY A 59 -4.59 7.65 11.78
CA GLY A 59 -5.11 7.16 13.06
C GLY A 59 -4.30 7.72 14.22
N ASP A 60 -4.96 8.02 15.34
CA ASP A 60 -4.31 8.55 16.56
C ASP A 60 -3.31 9.69 16.30
N HIS A 61 -3.68 10.66 15.45
CA HIS A 61 -2.84 11.80 15.09
C HIS A 61 -1.54 11.42 14.33
N VAL A 62 -1.47 10.22 13.76
CA VAL A 62 -0.36 9.70 12.96
C VAL A 62 -0.84 9.40 11.54
N THR A 63 -0.05 9.79 10.55
CA THR A 63 -0.21 9.33 9.15
C THR A 63 0.86 8.29 8.85
N MET A 64 0.47 7.17 8.25
CA MET A 64 1.37 6.11 7.84
C MET A 64 1.01 5.57 6.45
N VAL A 65 2.01 5.06 5.74
CA VAL A 65 1.79 4.29 4.52
C VAL A 65 2.22 2.85 4.71
N THR A 66 1.45 1.93 4.16
CA THR A 66 1.69 0.49 4.24
C THR A 66 1.85 -0.06 2.83
N PHE A 67 3.06 -0.49 2.49
CA PHE A 67 3.31 -1.17 1.22
C PHE A 67 3.10 -2.67 1.38
N TYR A 68 2.43 -3.25 0.39
CA TYR A 68 2.21 -4.68 0.22
C TYR A 68 2.97 -5.15 -1.01
N ILE A 69 3.90 -6.08 -0.84
CA ILE A 69 4.63 -6.72 -1.94
C ILE A 69 4.73 -8.22 -1.69
N SER A 70 4.60 -9.02 -2.75
CA SER A 70 4.73 -10.49 -2.64
C SER A 70 6.09 -10.89 -2.08
N THR A 71 6.16 -11.92 -1.25
CA THR A 71 7.42 -12.46 -0.73
C THR A 71 8.15 -13.37 -1.72
N LEU A 72 7.49 -13.80 -2.80
CA LEU A 72 8.03 -14.78 -3.75
C LEU A 72 9.39 -14.35 -4.33
N GLY A 73 10.42 -15.17 -4.12
CA GLY A 73 11.80 -14.93 -4.55
C GLY A 73 12.59 -13.92 -3.71
N ILE A 74 12.00 -13.38 -2.63
CA ILE A 74 12.63 -12.45 -1.69
C ILE A 74 12.28 -12.78 -0.22
N GLU A 75 11.95 -14.04 0.07
CA GLU A 75 11.34 -14.48 1.34
C GLU A 75 12.23 -14.21 2.56
N ASN A 76 13.55 -14.15 2.34
CA ASN A 76 14.60 -13.93 3.33
C ASN A 76 15.13 -12.49 3.36
N TYR A 77 14.50 -11.55 2.63
CA TYR A 77 14.92 -10.16 2.67
C TYR A 77 14.79 -9.59 4.09
N SER A 78 15.82 -8.88 4.54
CA SER A 78 15.76 -8.11 5.78
C SER A 78 14.95 -6.82 5.57
N VAL A 79 14.64 -6.13 6.68
CA VAL A 79 14.00 -4.81 6.64
C VAL A 79 14.80 -3.85 5.77
N GLU A 80 16.13 -3.84 5.88
CA GLU A 80 17.02 -2.98 5.10
C GLU A 80 17.00 -3.33 3.60
N ALA A 81 16.90 -4.62 3.26
CA ALA A 81 16.81 -5.06 1.87
C ALA A 81 15.48 -4.63 1.24
N LEU A 82 14.37 -4.74 2.00
CA LEU A 82 13.05 -4.28 1.56
C LEU A 82 13.00 -2.75 1.42
N GLU A 83 13.58 -2.02 2.36
CA GLU A 83 13.70 -0.57 2.29
C GLU A 83 14.50 -0.14 1.05
N LYS A 84 15.64 -0.80 0.78
CA LYS A 84 16.44 -0.56 -0.42
C LYS A 84 15.66 -0.83 -1.71
N LEU A 85 14.86 -1.90 -1.74
CA LEU A 85 13.98 -2.21 -2.87
C LEU A 85 12.99 -1.06 -3.12
N LEU A 86 12.34 -0.55 -2.08
CA LEU A 86 11.34 0.52 -2.23
C LEU A 86 11.95 1.88 -2.62
N ILE A 87 13.12 2.23 -2.05
CA ILE A 87 13.75 3.55 -2.28
C ILE A 87 14.63 3.53 -3.54
N VAL A 88 15.59 2.61 -3.61
CA VAL A 88 16.66 2.64 -4.63
C VAL A 88 16.18 2.05 -5.94
N GLU A 89 15.52 0.89 -5.88
CA GLU A 89 15.11 0.17 -7.10
C GLU A 89 13.79 0.71 -7.65
N ALA A 90 12.87 1.09 -6.76
CA ALA A 90 11.52 1.50 -7.16
C ALA A 90 11.21 2.99 -7.02
N SER A 91 12.04 3.76 -6.29
CA SER A 91 11.85 5.20 -6.07
C SER A 91 10.44 5.56 -5.56
N LEU A 92 9.87 4.71 -4.69
CA LEU A 92 8.49 4.85 -4.20
C LEU A 92 8.35 5.86 -3.08
N TYR A 93 9.42 6.08 -2.31
CA TYR A 93 9.49 7.17 -1.34
C TYR A 93 10.96 7.55 -1.08
N PHE A 94 11.16 8.71 -0.47
CA PHE A 94 12.47 9.21 -0.06
C PHE A 94 12.46 9.64 1.41
N PRO A 95 13.37 9.12 2.26
CA PRO A 95 13.43 9.49 3.66
C PRO A 95 13.98 10.91 3.85
N LYS A 96 13.49 11.63 4.87
CA LYS A 96 13.98 12.94 5.31
C LYS A 96 14.56 12.87 6.74
N VAL A 97 15.01 14.00 7.26
CA VAL A 97 15.42 14.14 8.66
C VAL A 97 14.25 13.73 9.58
N GLY A 98 14.55 12.97 10.63
CA GLY A 98 13.53 12.43 11.56
C GLY A 98 12.94 11.09 11.15
N TYR A 99 13.22 10.60 9.94
CA TYR A 99 12.78 9.30 9.47
C TYR A 99 13.24 8.16 10.39
N ARG A 100 12.32 7.21 10.64
CA ARG A 100 12.59 5.97 11.35
C ARG A 100 12.45 4.79 10.39
N LYS A 101 13.29 3.77 10.58
CA LYS A 101 13.22 2.52 9.82
C LYS A 101 11.79 1.94 9.80
N PRO A 102 11.39 1.31 8.70
CA PRO A 102 10.04 0.79 8.57
C PRO A 102 9.81 -0.41 9.48
N GLY A 103 8.58 -0.56 9.96
CA GLY A 103 8.13 -1.80 10.57
C GLY A 103 7.74 -2.80 9.49
N VAL A 104 8.17 -4.06 9.59
CA VAL A 104 7.84 -5.09 8.61
C VAL A 104 7.15 -6.27 9.28
N ALA A 105 6.03 -6.69 8.69
CA ALA A 105 5.32 -7.92 9.05
C ALA A 105 5.07 -8.77 7.80
N LYS A 106 4.57 -10.00 8.01
CA LYS A 106 4.08 -10.88 6.94
C LYS A 106 2.59 -11.13 7.10
N LEU A 107 1.89 -11.26 5.99
CA LEU A 107 0.47 -11.59 5.91
C LEU A 107 0.27 -12.65 4.83
N VAL A 108 -0.70 -13.54 5.05
CA VAL A 108 -1.20 -14.46 4.02
C VAL A 108 -2.61 -14.04 3.64
N ASP A 109 -2.89 -13.91 2.35
CA ASP A 109 -4.22 -13.55 1.86
C ASP A 109 -5.17 -14.77 1.76
N SER A 110 -6.41 -14.53 1.31
CA SER A 110 -7.41 -15.57 1.10
C SER A 110 -7.09 -16.57 -0.02
N TYR A 111 -6.08 -16.28 -0.85
CA TYR A 111 -5.58 -17.13 -1.93
C TYR A 111 -4.26 -17.83 -1.55
N ASN A 112 -3.87 -17.77 -0.27
CA ASN A 112 -2.65 -18.37 0.27
C ASN A 112 -1.34 -17.78 -0.32
N ASN A 113 -1.38 -16.52 -0.78
CA ASN A 113 -0.19 -15.78 -1.17
C ASN A 113 0.37 -15.04 0.06
N GLU A 114 1.70 -15.13 0.26
CA GLU A 114 2.39 -14.40 1.34
C GLU A 114 2.91 -13.04 0.84
N PHE A 115 2.72 -12.01 1.66
CA PHE A 115 3.13 -10.63 1.39
C PHE A 115 3.93 -10.05 2.55
N PHE A 116 4.89 -9.19 2.23
CA PHE A 116 5.45 -8.24 3.19
C PHE A 116 4.51 -7.05 3.36
N LEU A 117 4.29 -6.66 4.61
CA LEU A 117 3.62 -5.43 5.03
C LEU A 117 4.68 -4.50 5.56
N ILE A 118 5.00 -3.43 4.81
CA ILE A 118 6.06 -2.50 5.14
C ILE A 118 5.42 -1.18 5.55
N ASN A 119 5.37 -0.95 6.87
CA ASN A 119 4.75 0.22 7.49
C ASN A 119 5.78 1.34 7.68
N ILE A 120 5.45 2.51 7.16
CA ILE A 120 6.28 3.71 7.24
C ILE A 120 5.44 4.83 7.83
N VAL A 121 5.92 5.43 8.94
CA VAL A 121 5.33 6.66 9.47
C VAL A 121 5.67 7.80 8.51
N VAL A 122 4.64 8.47 8.01
CA VAL A 122 4.77 9.66 7.15
C VAL A 122 5.01 10.88 8.01
N GLY A 123 4.24 11.04 9.09
CA GLY A 123 4.33 12.17 10.00
C GLY A 123 3.33 12.02 11.15
N ILE A 124 3.46 12.88 12.14
CA ILE A 124 2.52 13.01 13.26
C ILE A 124 1.98 14.45 13.25
N GLU A 125 0.82 14.69 13.88
CA GLU A 125 0.07 15.96 13.75
C GLU A 125 0.90 17.23 13.95
N ASP A 126 1.85 17.22 14.90
CA ASP A 126 2.68 18.39 15.25
C ASP A 126 4.06 18.40 14.56
N GLU A 127 4.33 17.46 13.65
CA GLU A 127 5.63 17.35 12.95
C GLU A 127 5.46 17.29 11.42
N ASP A 128 6.46 17.80 10.71
CA ASP A 128 6.51 17.70 9.25
C ASP A 128 6.61 16.24 8.77
N SER A 129 6.16 15.99 7.54
CA SER A 129 6.33 14.68 6.90
C SER A 129 7.80 14.28 6.80
N VAL A 130 8.18 13.16 7.41
CA VAL A 130 9.52 12.56 7.42
C VAL A 130 9.85 11.75 6.16
N ILE A 131 8.93 11.69 5.20
CA ILE A 131 9.20 11.17 3.84
C ILE A 131 8.71 12.13 2.76
N VAL A 132 9.23 11.97 1.54
CA VAL A 132 8.54 12.33 0.30
C VAL A 132 7.91 11.03 -0.22
N GLY A 133 6.59 10.93 -0.12
CA GLY A 133 5.84 9.69 -0.35
C GLY A 133 5.31 9.52 -1.79
N PRO A 134 4.67 8.37 -2.07
CA PRO A 134 4.01 8.10 -3.34
C PRO A 134 2.79 9.02 -3.55
N VAL A 135 2.27 9.05 -4.77
CA VAL A 135 1.03 9.79 -5.09
C VAL A 135 -0.16 9.01 -4.55
N ILE A 136 -0.81 9.51 -3.51
CA ILE A 136 -1.96 8.85 -2.88
C ILE A 136 -3.27 9.29 -3.55
N TYR A 137 -4.03 8.32 -4.05
CA TYR A 137 -5.37 8.49 -4.61
C TYR A 137 -6.44 8.20 -3.55
N PRO A 138 -7.60 8.87 -3.56
CA PRO A 138 -8.66 8.58 -2.58
C PRO A 138 -9.23 7.17 -2.80
N PHE A 139 -9.52 6.46 -1.71
CA PHE A 139 -10.07 5.10 -1.75
C PHE A 139 -11.45 5.04 -2.42
N SER A 140 -12.20 6.16 -2.49
CA SER A 140 -13.46 6.24 -3.25
C SER A 140 -13.29 5.78 -4.70
N ARG A 141 -12.16 6.10 -5.33
CA ARG A 141 -11.83 5.64 -6.69
C ARG A 141 -11.62 4.13 -6.77
N LEU A 142 -11.04 3.52 -5.74
CA LEU A 142 -10.87 2.07 -5.67
C LEU A 142 -12.21 1.37 -5.48
N ASN A 143 -13.04 1.90 -4.57
CA ASN A 143 -14.39 1.41 -4.35
C ASN A 143 -15.23 1.48 -5.64
N GLU A 144 -15.22 2.61 -6.34
CA GLU A 144 -15.86 2.77 -7.66
C GLU A 144 -15.39 1.67 -8.64
N LEU A 145 -14.07 1.45 -8.73
CA LEU A 145 -13.49 0.41 -9.58
C LEU A 145 -13.88 -1.01 -9.17
N ASN A 146 -14.10 -1.24 -7.88
CA ASN A 146 -14.54 -2.51 -7.31
C ASN A 146 -16.07 -2.70 -7.38
N GLY A 147 -16.82 -1.75 -7.93
CA GLY A 147 -18.28 -1.82 -8.07
C GLY A 147 -19.06 -1.32 -6.86
N TYR A 148 -18.41 -0.61 -5.94
CA TYR A 148 -19.05 0.05 -4.80
C TYR A 148 -19.19 1.55 -5.09
N SER A 149 -20.42 2.03 -5.24
CA SER A 149 -20.71 3.47 -5.27
C SER A 149 -20.72 4.02 -3.85
N ALA A 150 -20.29 5.27 -3.67
CA ALA A 150 -20.40 6.00 -2.40
C ALA A 150 -21.86 6.38 -2.04
N GLU A 151 -22.85 5.75 -2.67
CA GLU A 151 -24.27 5.97 -2.42
C GLU A 151 -24.76 4.94 -1.39
N GLY A 152 -24.87 5.34 -0.13
CA GLY A 152 -25.49 4.48 0.87
C GLY A 152 -25.25 4.77 2.34
N GLU A 153 -24.49 5.81 2.73
CA GLU A 153 -24.24 6.07 4.16
C GLU A 153 -24.43 7.56 4.48
N THR A 154 -25.68 7.92 4.78
CA THR A 154 -26.07 9.05 5.64
C THR A 154 -25.74 8.76 7.09
#